data_AF-A0A9E3YWE0-F1
#
_entry.id   AF-A0A9E3YWE0-F1
#
_cell.length_a   1.000
_cell.length_b   1.000
_cell.length_c   1.000
_cell.angle_alpha   90.00
_cell.angle_beta   90.00
_cell.angle_gamma   90.00
#
_symmetry.space_group_name_H-M   'P 1'
#
loop_
_entity.id
_entity.type
_entity.pdbx_description
1 polymer ?
#
loop_
_entity_poly.entity_id
_entity_poly.type
_entity_poly.pdbx_seq_one_letter_code
_entity_poly.pdbx_strand_id
1 'polypeptide(L)'
;AYLAFTAPHWPLQAPRDLIEKYRGRYDEGPDALRAERLARLRKLGLCPEDAVAHPVVPIDRPWSELTDDERKVSARTMEVYSAMVERMDWNIGRVVDYLRKSGELDNTVILFMSDNGAEGTLLEALPILGTHMMNVIKRYYDNSYENIGNPNSFVWYGPRWAQAATAPSRLFKMFTTEGGIRVVSFMHYPGF
;
A
#
# COMPACT_ATOMS: atom_id res chain seq x y z
N ALA A 1 13.86 -12.78 16.72
CA ALA A 1 13.84 -12.93 15.26
C ALA A 1 13.60 -11.57 14.62
N TYR A 2 14.17 -11.29 13.44
CA TYR A 2 13.90 -10.06 12.68
C TYR A 2 13.39 -10.42 11.28
N LEU A 3 12.16 -10.01 10.98
CA LEU A 3 11.45 -10.37 9.75
C LEU A 3 11.07 -9.10 8.99
N ALA A 4 12.04 -8.49 8.32
CA ALA A 4 11.87 -7.28 7.52
C ALA A 4 11.44 -7.64 6.09
N PHE A 5 10.13 -7.63 5.84
CA PHE A 5 9.59 -7.83 4.50
C PHE A 5 10.00 -6.71 3.55
N THR A 6 10.06 -7.02 2.26
CA THR A 6 10.13 -6.02 1.18
C THR A 6 8.74 -5.62 0.68
N ALA A 7 7.72 -6.45 0.90
CA ALA A 7 6.33 -6.10 0.61
C ALA A 7 5.81 -5.03 1.60
N PRO A 8 4.94 -4.10 1.17
CA PRO A 8 4.35 -3.96 -0.17
C PRO A 8 5.07 -2.90 -1.03
N HIS A 9 6.40 -2.80 -0.95
CA HIS A 9 7.18 -1.85 -1.75
C HIS A 9 7.12 -2.20 -3.24
N TRP A 10 7.25 -1.20 -4.11
CA TRP A 10 7.35 -1.42 -5.56
C TRP A 10 8.64 -2.17 -5.94
N PRO A 11 8.68 -2.86 -7.10
CA PRO A 11 7.57 -3.05 -8.05
C PRO A 11 6.43 -3.89 -7.45
N LEU A 12 5.18 -3.43 -7.65
CA LEU A 12 4.03 -4.14 -7.09
C LEU A 12 3.81 -5.46 -7.82
N GLN A 13 4.01 -6.57 -7.11
CA GLN A 13 3.95 -7.93 -7.65
C GLN A 13 3.39 -8.90 -6.61
N ALA A 14 2.45 -9.76 -7.00
CA ALA A 14 1.82 -10.71 -6.08
C ALA A 14 1.34 -11.98 -6.81
N PRO A 15 1.09 -13.10 -6.10
CA PRO A 15 0.47 -14.29 -6.68
C PRO A 15 -0.87 -13.96 -7.34
N ARG A 16 -1.09 -14.50 -8.54
CA ARG A 16 -2.26 -14.18 -9.39
C ARG A 16 -3.59 -14.53 -8.75
N ASP A 17 -3.64 -15.67 -8.07
CA ASP A 17 -4.79 -16.13 -7.31
C ASP A 17 -5.19 -15.16 -6.20
N LEU A 18 -4.21 -14.47 -5.59
CA LEU A 18 -4.48 -13.45 -4.59
C LEU A 18 -4.93 -12.12 -5.21
N ILE A 19 -4.32 -11.71 -6.33
CA ILE A 19 -4.73 -10.49 -7.06
C ILE A 19 -6.21 -10.60 -7.46
N GLU A 20 -6.63 -11.78 -7.93
CA GLU A 20 -7.98 -12.04 -8.40
C GLU A 20 -9.06 -11.82 -7.31
N LYS A 21 -8.74 -12.07 -6.03
CA LYS A 21 -9.66 -11.82 -4.91
C LYS A 21 -10.08 -10.37 -4.78
N TYR A 22 -9.25 -9.44 -5.28
CA TYR A 22 -9.49 -8.01 -5.21
C TYR A 22 -10.09 -7.45 -6.49
N ARG A 23 -10.39 -8.27 -7.51
CA ARG A 23 -10.93 -7.79 -8.78
C ARG A 23 -12.16 -6.91 -8.57
N GLY A 24 -12.09 -5.67 -9.07
CA GLY A 24 -13.19 -4.70 -9.01
C GLY A 24 -13.36 -4.02 -7.65
N ARG A 25 -12.58 -4.39 -6.63
CA ARG A 25 -12.66 -3.78 -5.29
C ARG A 25 -12.34 -2.29 -5.30
N TYR A 26 -11.56 -1.84 -6.29
CA TYR A 26 -10.97 -0.51 -6.34
C TYR A 26 -11.46 0.34 -7.52
N ASP A 27 -12.55 -0.06 -8.18
CA ASP A 27 -13.09 0.62 -9.37
C ASP A 27 -13.64 2.03 -9.07
N GLU A 28 -14.06 2.28 -7.82
CA GLU A 28 -14.49 3.61 -7.36
C GLU A 28 -13.32 4.59 -7.13
N GLY A 29 -12.09 4.10 -7.17
CA GLY A 29 -10.88 4.93 -7.12
C GLY A 29 -10.40 5.33 -5.72
N PRO A 30 -9.28 6.06 -5.65
CA PRO A 30 -8.56 6.35 -4.41
C PRO A 30 -9.31 7.32 -3.48
N ASP A 31 -10.08 8.26 -4.02
CA ASP A 31 -10.82 9.23 -3.22
C ASP A 31 -12.01 8.58 -2.50
N ALA A 32 -12.69 7.64 -3.17
CA ALA A 32 -13.73 6.81 -2.55
C ALA A 32 -13.14 5.92 -1.45
N LEU A 33 -12.01 5.26 -1.73
CA LEU A 33 -11.30 4.45 -0.73
C LEU A 33 -10.87 5.32 0.47
N ARG A 34 -10.36 6.53 0.23
CA ARG A 34 -9.96 7.46 1.29
C ARG A 34 -11.13 7.81 2.22
N ALA A 35 -12.31 8.07 1.65
CA ALA A 35 -13.52 8.31 2.43
C ALA A 35 -13.93 7.09 3.27
N GLU A 36 -13.88 5.89 2.67
CA GLU A 36 -14.13 4.63 3.37
C GLU A 36 -13.16 4.42 4.55
N ARG A 37 -11.86 4.66 4.33
CA ARG A 37 -10.82 4.52 5.36
C ARG A 37 -11.02 5.49 6.51
N LEU A 38 -11.31 6.76 6.21
CA LEU A 38 -11.60 7.77 7.25
C LEU A 38 -12.83 7.40 8.07
N ALA A 39 -13.92 6.95 7.42
CA ALA A 39 -15.11 6.49 8.11
C ALA A 39 -14.82 5.27 9.01
N ARG A 40 -14.00 4.32 8.51
CA ARG A 40 -13.62 3.14 9.28
C ARG A 40 -12.69 3.47 10.46
N LEU A 41 -11.73 4.37 10.29
CA LEU A 41 -10.83 4.84 11.35
C LEU A 41 -11.62 5.47 12.50
N ARG A 42 -12.61 6.34 12.17
CA ARG A 42 -13.52 6.92 13.18
C ARG A 42 -14.33 5.84 13.89
N LYS A 43 -14.95 4.93 13.13
CA LYS A 43 -15.73 3.81 13.69
C LYS A 43 -14.92 2.91 14.63
N LEU A 44 -13.62 2.77 14.40
CA LEU A 44 -12.71 1.97 15.22
C LEU A 44 -12.06 2.77 16.37
N GLY A 45 -12.33 4.07 16.50
CA GLY A 45 -11.69 4.93 17.51
C GLY A 45 -10.20 5.19 17.26
N LEU A 46 -9.70 4.93 16.05
CA LEU A 46 -8.30 5.14 15.66
C LEU A 46 -8.03 6.57 15.15
N CYS A 47 -9.07 7.37 15.01
CA CYS A 47 -9.02 8.75 14.56
C CYS A 47 -10.07 9.55 15.34
N PRO A 48 -9.74 10.73 15.90
CA PRO A 48 -10.71 11.60 16.54
C PRO A 48 -11.89 11.91 15.61
N GLU A 49 -13.11 11.99 16.15
CA GLU A 49 -14.31 12.25 15.36
C GLU A 49 -14.26 13.61 14.65
N ASP A 50 -13.69 14.60 15.32
CA ASP A 50 -13.48 15.98 14.85
C ASP A 50 -12.21 16.16 14.00
N ALA A 51 -11.47 15.08 13.72
CA ALA A 51 -10.27 15.15 12.90
C ALA A 51 -10.60 15.66 11.48
N VAL A 52 -10.00 16.79 11.14
CA VAL A 52 -10.04 17.37 9.79
C VAL A 52 -8.93 16.73 8.96
N ALA A 53 -9.31 15.93 7.97
CA ALA A 53 -8.35 15.30 7.07
C ALA A 53 -7.68 16.35 6.17
N HIS A 54 -6.35 16.35 6.11
CA HIS A 54 -5.60 17.23 5.22
C HIS A 54 -6.06 17.03 3.77
N PRO A 55 -6.26 18.06 2.93
CA PRO A 55 -6.63 17.87 1.52
C PRO A 55 -5.65 16.94 0.78
N VAL A 56 -6.12 16.16 -0.19
CA VAL A 56 -5.18 15.45 -1.09
C VAL A 56 -4.39 16.51 -1.85
N VAL A 57 -3.07 16.36 -1.87
CA VAL A 57 -2.19 17.18 -2.72
C VAL A 57 -1.69 16.29 -3.85
N PRO A 58 -2.40 16.23 -4.98
CA PRO A 58 -2.01 15.40 -6.10
C PRO A 58 -1.03 16.14 -7.01
N ILE A 59 -0.12 15.38 -7.61
CA ILE A 59 0.67 15.82 -8.78
C ILE A 59 0.02 15.29 -10.08
N ASP A 60 -0.91 14.35 -9.96
CA ASP A 60 -1.60 13.64 -11.04
C ASP A 60 -3.08 14.06 -11.21
N ARG A 61 -3.66 13.67 -12.36
CA ARG A 61 -5.08 13.92 -12.68
C ARG A 61 -6.02 13.21 -11.68
N PRO A 62 -7.17 13.81 -11.33
CA PRO A 62 -8.18 13.15 -10.51
C PRO A 62 -8.81 11.97 -11.24
N TRP A 63 -9.36 11.02 -10.45
CA TRP A 63 -9.97 9.79 -10.96
C TRP A 63 -11.06 10.02 -12.01
N SER A 64 -11.83 11.10 -11.84
CA SER A 64 -12.92 11.52 -12.74
C SER A 64 -12.43 11.98 -14.12
N GLU A 65 -11.16 12.38 -14.23
CA GLU A 65 -10.55 12.86 -15.49
C GLU A 65 -9.73 11.78 -16.21
N LEU A 66 -9.61 10.60 -15.62
CA LEU A 66 -8.96 9.46 -16.26
C LEU A 66 -9.89 8.84 -17.32
N THR A 67 -9.32 8.20 -18.34
CA THR A 67 -10.08 7.31 -19.23
C THR A 67 -10.44 6.01 -18.50
N ASP A 68 -11.37 5.23 -19.07
CA ASP A 68 -11.72 3.92 -18.50
C ASP A 68 -10.52 2.99 -18.39
N ASP A 69 -9.63 3.00 -19.39
CA ASP A 69 -8.44 2.13 -19.38
C ASP A 69 -7.39 2.60 -18.37
N GLU A 70 -7.22 3.92 -18.20
CA GLU A 70 -6.37 4.48 -17.16
C GLU A 70 -6.88 4.12 -15.76
N ARG A 71 -8.19 4.20 -15.53
CA ARG A 71 -8.82 3.76 -14.28
C ARG A 71 -8.61 2.26 -14.04
N LYS A 72 -8.88 1.42 -15.04
CA LYS A 72 -8.68 -0.04 -14.93
C LYS A 72 -7.25 -0.41 -14.57
N VAL A 73 -6.27 0.22 -15.22
CA VAL A 73 -4.84 0.00 -14.94
C VAL A 73 -4.50 0.46 -13.52
N SER A 74 -4.94 1.65 -13.11
CA SER A 74 -4.67 2.18 -11.77
C SER A 74 -5.33 1.33 -10.67
N ALA A 75 -6.59 0.93 -10.83
CA ALA A 75 -7.29 0.02 -9.91
C ALA A 75 -6.53 -1.31 -9.78
N ARG A 76 -6.09 -1.89 -10.89
CA ARG A 76 -5.26 -3.12 -10.91
C ARG A 76 -3.99 -2.96 -10.08
N THR A 77 -3.31 -1.81 -10.08
CA THR A 77 -2.14 -1.61 -9.20
C THR A 77 -2.50 -1.70 -7.72
N MET A 78 -3.68 -1.21 -7.31
CA MET A 78 -4.19 -1.30 -5.94
C MET A 78 -4.66 -2.72 -5.57
N GLU A 79 -5.21 -3.47 -6.53
CA GLU A 79 -5.51 -4.91 -6.38
C GLU A 79 -4.24 -5.69 -6.08
N VAL A 80 -3.17 -5.46 -6.85
CA VAL A 80 -1.87 -6.09 -6.62
C VAL A 80 -1.28 -5.70 -5.28
N TYR A 81 -1.29 -4.41 -4.93
CA TYR A 81 -0.84 -3.93 -3.62
C TYR A 81 -1.55 -4.65 -2.47
N SER A 82 -2.87 -4.84 -2.60
CA SER A 82 -3.67 -5.52 -1.56
C SER A 82 -3.31 -7.00 -1.44
N ALA A 83 -3.10 -7.67 -2.58
CA ALA A 83 -2.62 -9.04 -2.60
C ALA A 83 -1.20 -9.20 -2.00
N MET A 84 -0.32 -8.19 -2.14
CA MET A 84 0.99 -8.17 -1.47
C MET A 84 0.84 -8.11 0.05
N VAL A 85 -0.05 -7.24 0.55
CA VAL A 85 -0.32 -7.11 2.00
C VAL A 85 -0.92 -8.40 2.55
N GLU A 86 -1.88 -9.02 1.85
CA GLU A 86 -2.44 -10.32 2.25
C GLU A 86 -1.37 -11.43 2.24
N ARG A 87 -0.48 -11.45 1.23
CA ARG A 87 0.59 -12.46 1.19
C ARG A 87 1.64 -12.25 2.27
N MET A 88 1.92 -11.01 2.65
CA MET A 88 2.76 -10.68 3.80
C MET A 88 2.13 -11.20 5.09
N ASP A 89 0.85 -10.89 5.33
CA ASP A 89 0.09 -11.36 6.48
C ASP A 89 0.07 -12.89 6.57
N TRP A 90 -0.17 -13.60 5.46
CA TRP A 90 -0.09 -15.06 5.42
C TRP A 90 1.27 -15.61 5.87
N ASN A 91 2.38 -14.96 5.49
CA ASN A 91 3.71 -15.37 5.93
C ASN A 91 3.98 -15.04 7.40
N ILE A 92 3.48 -13.92 7.91
CA ILE A 92 3.51 -13.59 9.34
C ILE A 92 2.73 -14.66 10.13
N GLY A 93 1.52 -15.01 9.68
CA GLY A 93 0.68 -16.03 10.27
C GLY A 93 1.39 -17.38 10.41
N ARG A 94 2.18 -17.80 9.42
CA ARG A 94 2.98 -19.04 9.51
C ARG A 94 4.00 -19.03 10.65
N VAL A 95 4.67 -17.90 10.86
CA VAL A 95 5.66 -17.74 11.94
C VAL A 95 4.95 -17.75 13.29
N VAL A 96 3.89 -16.96 13.42
CA VAL A 96 3.08 -16.88 14.65
C VAL A 96 2.44 -18.23 15.00
N ASP A 97 1.91 -18.94 14.01
CA ASP A 97 1.32 -20.27 14.20
C ASP A 97 2.34 -21.30 14.66
N TYR A 98 3.59 -21.21 14.16
CA TYR A 98 4.67 -22.07 14.65
C TYR A 98 5.01 -21.75 16.10
N LEU A 99 5.16 -20.47 16.46
CA LEU A 99 5.39 -20.04 17.85
C LEU A 99 4.27 -20.51 18.78
N ARG A 100 3.01 -20.47 18.31
CA ARG A 100 1.87 -20.98 19.07
C ARG A 100 1.97 -22.49 19.28
N LYS A 101 2.29 -23.25 18.23
CA LYS A 101 2.42 -24.71 18.28
C LYS A 101 3.60 -25.16 19.13
N SER A 102 4.68 -24.38 19.20
CA SER A 102 5.84 -24.67 20.03
C SER A 102 5.67 -24.23 21.49
N GLY A 103 4.61 -23.52 21.84
CA GLY A 103 4.39 -22.97 23.19
C GLY A 103 5.20 -21.71 23.50
N GLU A 104 5.83 -21.09 22.51
CA GLU A 104 6.71 -19.93 22.68
C GLU A 104 6.01 -18.59 22.45
N LEU A 105 4.80 -18.59 21.89
CA LEU A 105 4.08 -17.36 21.52
C LEU A 105 3.86 -16.44 22.72
N ASP A 106 3.38 -16.97 23.85
CA ASP A 106 3.04 -16.15 25.02
C ASP A 106 4.28 -15.58 25.73
N ASN A 107 5.46 -16.16 25.48
CA ASN A 107 6.75 -15.66 25.96
C ASN A 107 7.51 -14.85 24.89
N THR A 108 6.85 -14.51 23.78
CA THR A 108 7.42 -13.73 22.69
C THR A 108 6.76 -12.36 22.63
N VAL A 109 7.55 -11.29 22.77
CA VAL A 109 7.09 -9.93 22.45
C VAL A 109 7.04 -9.79 20.93
N ILE A 110 5.86 -9.59 20.37
CA ILE A 110 5.66 -9.32 18.95
C ILE A 110 5.47 -7.82 18.75
N LEU A 111 6.32 -7.22 17.92
CA LEU A 111 6.18 -5.87 17.41
C LEU A 111 6.00 -5.92 15.90
N PHE A 112 4.93 -5.33 15.39
CA PHE A 112 4.72 -5.09 13.97
C PHE A 112 4.75 -3.59 13.72
N MET A 113 5.43 -3.14 12.67
CA MET A 113 5.41 -1.75 12.23
C MET A 113 5.74 -1.62 10.75
N SER A 114 5.24 -0.55 10.12
CA SER A 114 5.80 -0.06 8.85
C SER A 114 7.08 0.74 9.11
N ASP A 115 7.98 0.81 8.13
CA ASP A 115 9.25 1.55 8.23
C ASP A 115 9.08 3.06 7.94
N ASN A 116 8.05 3.43 7.19
CA ASN A 116 7.63 4.80 6.88
C ASN A 116 6.15 4.84 6.44
N GLY A 117 5.66 6.05 6.14
CA GLY A 117 4.34 6.27 5.54
C GLY A 117 4.17 5.61 4.16
N ALA A 118 2.94 5.63 3.64
CA ALA A 118 2.63 5.04 2.34
C ALA A 118 3.45 5.67 1.19
N GLU A 119 3.68 4.96 0.09
CA GLU A 119 4.62 5.39 -0.97
C GLU A 119 3.93 6.15 -2.12
N GLY A 120 3.81 7.47 -2.00
CA GLY A 120 3.16 8.29 -3.02
C GLY A 120 4.04 8.80 -4.17
N THR A 121 5.30 8.38 -4.25
CA THR A 121 6.24 8.88 -5.26
C THR A 121 5.81 8.48 -6.68
N LEU A 122 5.91 9.44 -7.61
CA LEU A 122 5.87 9.19 -9.04
C LEU A 122 7.31 9.04 -9.54
N LEU A 123 7.76 7.81 -9.80
CA LEU A 123 9.15 7.56 -10.22
C LEU A 123 9.47 8.23 -11.55
N GLU A 124 8.47 8.39 -12.42
CA GLU A 124 8.55 9.11 -13.69
C GLU A 124 8.81 10.62 -13.51
N ALA A 125 8.48 11.19 -12.35
CA ALA A 125 8.66 12.61 -12.05
C ALA A 125 10.04 12.93 -11.44
N LEU A 126 10.87 11.92 -11.16
CA LEU A 126 12.21 12.12 -10.60
C LEU A 126 13.17 12.71 -11.66
N PRO A 127 13.81 13.87 -11.40
CA PRO A 127 14.76 14.46 -12.33
C PRO A 127 15.91 13.50 -12.66
N ILE A 128 16.29 13.43 -13.95
CA ILE A 128 17.40 12.61 -14.49
C ILE A 128 17.13 11.09 -14.44
N LEU A 129 16.65 10.56 -13.32
CA LEU A 129 16.39 9.13 -13.13
C LEU A 129 15.09 8.66 -13.81
N GLY A 130 14.03 9.49 -13.79
CA GLY A 130 12.71 9.14 -14.29
C GLY A 130 12.70 8.75 -15.77
N THR A 131 13.26 9.60 -16.65
CA THR A 131 13.30 9.33 -18.10
C THR A 131 14.06 8.04 -18.43
N HIS A 132 15.21 7.81 -17.81
CA HIS A 132 15.97 6.59 -18.02
C HIS A 132 15.18 5.36 -17.55
N MET A 133 14.61 5.42 -16.36
CA MET A 133 13.81 4.34 -15.79
C MET A 133 12.60 4.02 -16.66
N MET A 134 11.85 5.02 -17.12
CA MET A 134 10.70 4.82 -18.00
C MET A 134 11.08 4.19 -19.34
N ASN A 135 12.24 4.55 -19.91
CA ASN A 135 12.74 3.92 -21.13
C ASN A 135 13.12 2.44 -20.90
N VAL A 136 13.72 2.12 -19.74
CA VAL A 136 14.03 0.74 -19.35
C VAL A 136 12.74 -0.06 -19.15
N ILE A 137 11.78 0.48 -18.40
CA ILE A 137 10.48 -0.17 -18.16
C ILE A 137 9.78 -0.45 -19.49
N LYS A 138 9.67 0.55 -20.36
CA LYS A 138 9.02 0.40 -21.67
C LYS A 138 9.71 -0.64 -22.57
N ARG A 139 11.03 -0.81 -22.45
CA ARG A 139 11.80 -1.73 -23.30
C ARG A 139 11.81 -3.18 -22.79
N TYR A 140 11.80 -3.37 -21.48
CA TYR A 140 12.10 -4.67 -20.87
C TYR A 140 10.98 -5.26 -20.02
N TYR A 141 9.92 -4.49 -19.74
CA TYR A 141 8.80 -4.90 -18.91
C TYR A 141 7.49 -4.83 -19.69
N ASP A 142 6.52 -5.62 -19.23
CA ASP A 142 5.16 -5.63 -19.75
C ASP A 142 4.20 -5.15 -18.65
N ASN A 143 3.69 -3.93 -18.84
CA ASN A 143 2.71 -3.30 -17.96
C ASN A 143 1.30 -3.29 -18.58
N SER A 144 1.01 -4.20 -19.53
CA SER A 144 -0.37 -4.46 -19.97
C SER A 144 -1.25 -4.86 -18.79
N TYR A 145 -2.54 -4.51 -18.84
CA TYR A 145 -3.48 -4.72 -17.74
C TYR A 145 -3.44 -6.17 -17.21
N GLU A 146 -3.42 -7.14 -18.11
CA GLU A 146 -3.35 -8.56 -17.83
C GLU A 146 -2.03 -8.96 -17.18
N ASN A 147 -0.93 -8.25 -17.44
CA ASN A 147 0.40 -8.58 -16.93
C ASN A 147 0.79 -7.84 -15.63
N ILE A 148 0.12 -6.76 -15.27
CA ILE A 148 0.39 -6.04 -14.01
C ILE A 148 0.28 -7.00 -12.81
N GLY A 149 1.34 -7.06 -12.01
CA GLY A 149 1.50 -7.93 -10.84
C GLY A 149 2.37 -9.17 -11.08
N ASN A 150 2.70 -9.50 -12.34
CA ASN A 150 3.63 -10.57 -12.69
C ASN A 150 5.11 -10.16 -12.51
N PRO A 151 6.04 -11.12 -12.47
CA PRO A 151 7.48 -10.86 -12.29
C PRO A 151 8.11 -9.89 -13.31
N ASN A 152 7.60 -9.83 -14.54
CA ASN A 152 8.08 -8.92 -15.59
C ASN A 152 7.20 -7.66 -15.75
N SER A 153 6.39 -7.31 -14.75
CA SER A 153 5.75 -5.99 -14.65
C SER A 153 6.50 -5.12 -13.66
N PHE A 154 6.47 -3.80 -13.86
CA PHE A 154 7.10 -2.83 -12.97
C PHE A 154 6.21 -1.62 -12.81
N VAL A 155 5.45 -1.57 -11.70
CA VAL A 155 4.48 -0.51 -11.42
C VAL A 155 4.56 -0.04 -9.96
N TRP A 156 4.07 1.17 -9.74
CA TRP A 156 3.79 1.82 -8.45
C TRP A 156 2.36 2.41 -8.51
N TYR A 157 1.74 2.67 -7.37
CA TYR A 157 0.34 3.14 -7.32
C TYR A 157 0.19 4.67 -7.25
N GLY A 158 1.29 5.42 -7.12
CA GLY A 158 1.26 6.88 -7.07
C GLY A 158 0.58 7.54 -5.84
N PRO A 159 0.43 8.88 -5.88
CA PRO A 159 0.19 9.71 -4.71
C PRO A 159 -1.23 9.65 -4.16
N ARG A 160 -2.24 9.36 -4.98
CA ARG A 160 -3.63 9.32 -4.53
C ARG A 160 -3.95 8.06 -3.74
N TRP A 161 -3.50 6.89 -4.22
CA TRP A 161 -3.62 5.63 -3.46
C TRP A 161 -2.83 5.70 -2.16
N ALA A 162 -1.63 6.31 -2.16
CA ALA A 162 -0.88 6.56 -0.93
C ALA A 162 -1.65 7.43 0.08
N GLN A 163 -2.21 8.57 -0.36
CA GLN A 163 -2.94 9.48 0.51
C GLN A 163 -4.30 8.93 0.99
N ALA A 164 -4.85 7.92 0.31
CA ALA A 164 -5.98 7.15 0.83
C ALA A 164 -5.60 6.33 2.08
N ALA A 165 -4.34 5.88 2.17
CA ALA A 165 -3.83 5.12 3.31
C ALA A 165 -3.30 6.02 4.45
N THR A 166 -2.75 7.20 4.15
CA THR A 166 -2.20 8.10 5.18
C THR A 166 -3.23 9.03 5.81
N ALA A 167 -4.41 9.18 5.19
CA ALA A 167 -5.48 10.02 5.73
C ALA A 167 -5.81 9.63 7.18
N PRO A 168 -6.00 10.61 8.10
CA PRO A 168 -6.19 12.04 7.87
C PRO A 168 -4.91 12.86 7.70
N SER A 169 -3.74 12.23 7.81
CA SER A 169 -2.45 12.90 7.85
C SER A 169 -2.07 13.59 6.54
N ARG A 170 -1.14 14.55 6.64
CA ARG A 170 -0.61 15.31 5.51
C ARG A 170 0.46 14.51 4.77
N LEU A 171 0.27 14.34 3.46
CA LEU A 171 1.22 13.72 2.50
C LEU A 171 1.53 12.25 2.82
N PHE A 172 2.75 11.79 2.53
CA PHE A 172 3.15 10.40 2.45
C PHE A 172 4.68 10.25 2.60
N LYS A 173 5.27 9.08 2.33
CA LYS A 173 6.71 8.79 2.39
C LYS A 173 7.58 9.90 1.77
N MET A 174 8.80 10.06 2.30
CA MET A 174 9.78 11.11 1.94
C MET A 174 9.40 12.53 2.40
N PHE A 175 8.27 12.73 3.08
CA PHE A 175 7.94 13.98 3.76
C PHE A 175 8.08 13.86 5.28
N THR A 176 8.45 14.96 5.93
CA THR A 176 8.57 15.04 7.40
C THR A 176 7.24 15.29 8.11
N THR A 177 6.14 15.35 7.36
CA THR A 177 4.79 15.48 7.91
C THR A 177 4.25 14.14 8.38
N GLU A 178 3.18 14.15 9.19
CA GLU A 178 2.56 12.95 9.76
C GLU A 178 2.27 11.83 8.75
N GLY A 179 1.94 12.16 7.49
CA GLY A 179 1.71 11.13 6.48
C GLY A 179 2.97 10.36 6.06
N GLY A 180 4.16 10.92 6.28
CA GLY A 180 5.44 10.28 6.00
C GLY A 180 6.09 9.58 7.20
N ILE A 181 5.78 10.03 8.42
CA ILE A 181 6.47 9.56 9.64
C ILE A 181 5.57 8.83 10.65
N ARG A 182 4.24 9.05 10.64
CA ARG A 182 3.32 8.28 11.48
C ARG A 182 2.96 7.00 10.76
N VAL A 183 3.23 5.87 11.41
CA VAL A 183 3.03 4.54 10.84
C VAL A 183 2.07 3.71 11.69
N VAL A 184 1.51 2.67 11.09
CA VAL A 184 0.82 1.62 11.84
C VAL A 184 1.86 0.85 12.64
N SER A 185 1.58 0.65 13.93
CA SER A 185 2.34 -0.23 14.80
C SER A 185 1.41 -0.90 15.81
N PHE A 186 1.70 -2.15 16.16
CA PHE A 186 1.07 -2.81 17.30
C PHE A 186 2.08 -3.70 18.01
N MET A 187 1.85 -3.89 19.31
CA MET A 187 2.59 -4.81 20.14
C MET A 187 1.63 -5.86 20.70
N HIS A 188 2.06 -7.12 20.70
CA HIS A 188 1.37 -8.20 21.38
C HIS A 188 2.34 -8.90 22.33
N TYR A 189 1.97 -8.93 23.60
CA TYR A 189 2.64 -9.69 24.64
C TYR A 189 1.64 -9.92 25.79
N PRO A 190 1.21 -11.16 26.08
CA PRO A 190 0.22 -11.43 27.12
C PRO A 190 0.65 -11.06 28.55
N GLY A 191 1.96 -10.90 28.80
CA GLY A 191 2.50 -10.53 30.10
C GLY A 191 2.36 -9.05 30.46
N PHE A 192 1.60 -8.27 29.69
CA PHE A 192 1.32 -6.84 29.91
C PHE A 192 -0.19 -6.56 29.93
#